data_AF-A0A2Z6QQK0-F1
#
_entry.id   AF-A0A2Z6QQK0-F1
#
_cell.length_a   1.000
_cell.length_b   1.000
_cell.length_c   1.000
_cell.angle_alpha   90.00
_cell.angle_beta   90.00
_cell.angle_gamma   90.00
#
_symmetry.space_group_name_H-M   'P 1'
#
loop_
_entity.id
_entity.type
_entity.pdbx_description
1 polymer ?
#
loop_
_entity_poly.entity_id
_entity_poly.type
_entity_poly.pdbx_seq_one_letter_code
_entity_poly.pdbx_strand_id
1 'polypeptide(L)'
;MIDPLSHEIFKDLEPPELHKEGYKRLVACYKNGLERMQVIYKQDVIKIEPQIAQGRRALEIWRTRHKDYTEKKKTRRKARRRQKHDKEISQPELQADTQESKKRRKILPHEVQILSRLLDYNNKIPTHMYDEILQQLGTEWDKKRVYGWWNYCVNKNN
;
A
#
# COMPACT_ATOMS: atom_id res chain seq x y z
N MET A 1 -12.59 -15.37 -33.83
CA MET A 1 -11.77 -15.55 -32.62
C MET A 1 -11.90 -14.27 -31.82
N ILE A 2 -12.46 -14.33 -30.60
CA ILE A 2 -12.68 -13.14 -29.77
C ILE A 2 -11.32 -12.58 -29.37
N ASP A 3 -11.13 -11.26 -29.42
CA ASP A 3 -9.88 -10.63 -28.98
C ASP A 3 -9.73 -10.86 -27.47
N PRO A 4 -8.74 -11.64 -27.00
CA PRO A 4 -8.59 -11.96 -25.59
C PRO A 4 -8.26 -10.74 -24.72
N LEU A 5 -7.77 -9.65 -25.32
CA LEU A 5 -7.56 -8.37 -24.63
C LEU A 5 -8.88 -7.61 -24.37
N SER A 6 -9.96 -7.97 -25.07
CA SER A 6 -11.29 -7.35 -24.90
C SER A 6 -12.11 -7.95 -23.75
N HIS A 7 -11.60 -9.03 -23.13
CA HIS A 7 -12.35 -9.81 -22.13
C HIS A 7 -12.57 -9.00 -20.84
N GLU A 8 -13.78 -9.07 -20.29
CA GLU A 8 -14.19 -8.23 -19.14
C GLU A 8 -13.31 -8.41 -17.90
N ILE A 9 -12.82 -9.64 -17.68
CA ILE A 9 -11.87 -9.98 -16.60
C ILE A 9 -10.62 -9.07 -16.57
N PHE A 10 -10.19 -8.55 -17.72
CA PHE A 10 -8.99 -7.69 -17.82
C PHE A 10 -9.30 -6.20 -17.88
N LYS A 11 -10.58 -5.79 -17.88
CA LYS A 11 -10.96 -4.36 -17.89
C LYS A 11 -10.69 -3.68 -16.54
N ASP A 12 -10.94 -4.39 -15.44
CA ASP A 12 -10.78 -3.85 -14.08
C ASP A 12 -9.34 -3.97 -13.55
N LEU A 13 -8.60 -4.95 -14.08
CA LEU A 13 -7.23 -5.24 -13.72
C LEU A 13 -6.39 -5.05 -14.97
N GLU A 14 -5.76 -3.89 -15.12
CA GLU A 14 -4.75 -3.65 -16.15
C GLU A 14 -3.46 -4.37 -15.74
N PRO A 15 -3.22 -5.61 -16.19
CA PRO A 15 -2.12 -6.41 -15.72
C PRO A 15 -0.86 -5.88 -16.41
N PRO A 16 0.26 -5.66 -15.68
CA PRO A 16 1.45 -5.05 -16.25
C PRO A 16 2.02 -5.79 -17.48
N GLU A 17 1.75 -7.09 -17.58
CA GLU A 17 2.32 -7.99 -18.57
C GLU A 17 1.33 -8.37 -19.70
N LEU A 18 0.04 -8.02 -19.56
CA LEU A 18 -0.99 -8.37 -20.53
C LEU A 18 -1.12 -7.30 -21.63
N HIS A 19 -0.01 -6.95 -22.27
CA HIS A 19 0.04 -6.09 -23.44
C HIS A 19 0.10 -6.94 -24.73
N LYS A 20 -0.08 -6.31 -25.89
CA LYS A 20 -0.08 -7.00 -27.21
C LYS A 20 1.12 -7.93 -27.41
N GLU A 21 2.29 -7.54 -26.91
CA GLU A 21 3.51 -8.34 -27.03
C GLU A 21 3.58 -9.48 -26.00
N GLY A 22 3.13 -9.26 -24.76
CA GLY A 22 2.99 -10.34 -23.77
C GLY A 22 2.04 -11.43 -24.25
N TYR A 23 0.94 -11.06 -24.90
CA TYR A 23 0.04 -12.01 -25.54
C TYR A 23 0.72 -12.81 -26.66
N LYS A 24 1.45 -12.15 -27.57
CA LYS A 24 2.21 -12.85 -28.63
C LYS A 24 3.18 -13.88 -28.04
N ARG A 25 3.89 -13.52 -26.97
CA ARG A 25 4.80 -14.43 -26.27
C ARG A 25 4.05 -15.61 -25.64
N LEU A 26 2.89 -15.36 -25.02
CA LEU A 26 2.07 -16.41 -24.42
C LEU A 26 1.56 -17.42 -25.46
N VAL A 27 1.08 -16.93 -26.60
CA VAL A 27 0.62 -17.78 -27.71
C VAL A 27 1.76 -18.60 -28.31
N ALA A 28 2.95 -18.00 -28.44
CA ALA A 28 4.13 -18.70 -28.97
C ALA A 28 4.78 -19.66 -27.96
N CYS A 29 4.51 -19.50 -26.65
CA CYS A 29 5.18 -20.20 -25.56
C CYS A 29 5.21 -21.72 -25.74
N TYR A 30 4.08 -22.33 -26.11
CA TYR A 30 3.99 -23.77 -26.29
C TYR A 30 4.89 -24.28 -27.43
N LYS A 31 4.85 -23.62 -28.60
CA LYS A 31 5.65 -24.01 -29.77
C LYS A 31 7.14 -23.86 -29.48
N ASN A 32 7.54 -22.70 -28.93
CA ASN A 32 8.93 -22.44 -28.56
C ASN A 32 9.42 -23.43 -27.50
N GLY A 33 8.57 -23.77 -26.52
CA GLY A 33 8.86 -24.76 -25.50
C GLY A 33 9.06 -26.17 -26.08
N LEU A 34 8.24 -26.55 -27.05
CA LEU A 34 8.35 -27.84 -27.74
C LEU A 34 9.67 -27.96 -28.51
N GLU A 35 10.02 -26.95 -29.31
CA GLU A 35 11.29 -26.89 -30.05
C GLU A 35 12.48 -27.00 -29.08
N ARG A 36 12.43 -26.25 -27.97
CA ARG A 36 13.46 -26.28 -26.93
C ARG A 36 13.58 -27.67 -26.29
N MET A 37 12.47 -28.36 -26.01
CA MET A 37 12.49 -29.72 -25.45
C MET A 37 13.10 -30.72 -26.43
N GLN A 38 12.79 -30.61 -27.73
CA GLN A 38 13.36 -31.49 -28.75
C GLN A 38 14.88 -31.31 -28.87
N VAL A 39 15.38 -30.07 -28.83
CA VAL A 39 16.82 -29.79 -28.83
C VAL A 39 17.48 -30.39 -27.57
N ILE A 40 16.90 -30.19 -26.39
CA ILE A 40 17.40 -30.77 -25.15
C ILE A 40 17.46 -32.30 -25.22
N TYR A 41 16.43 -32.94 -25.77
CA TYR A 41 16.38 -34.40 -25.92
C TYR A 41 17.50 -34.93 -26.82
N LYS A 42 17.73 -34.29 -27.98
CA LYS A 42 18.81 -34.65 -28.91
C LYS A 42 20.20 -34.51 -28.29
N GLN A 43 20.41 -33.46 -27.48
CA GLN A 43 21.68 -33.20 -26.80
C GLN A 43 21.92 -34.13 -25.61
N ASP A 44 20.95 -34.25 -24.70
CA ASP A 44 21.17 -34.88 -23.40
C ASP A 44 20.88 -36.40 -23.42
N VAL A 45 19.88 -36.85 -24.20
CA VAL A 45 19.47 -38.25 -24.26
C VAL A 45 20.14 -38.98 -25.42
N ILE A 46 19.97 -38.48 -26.63
CA ILE A 46 20.52 -39.15 -27.83
C ILE A 46 22.02 -38.85 -28.00
N LYS A 47 22.50 -37.70 -27.49
CA LYS A 47 23.91 -37.25 -27.56
C LYS A 47 24.43 -37.11 -29.00
N ILE A 48 23.57 -36.74 -29.93
CA ILE A 48 23.93 -36.48 -31.34
C ILE A 48 24.51 -35.07 -31.50
N GLU A 49 23.97 -34.11 -30.76
CA GLU A 49 24.38 -32.70 -30.79
C GLU A 49 25.18 -32.36 -29.53
N PRO A 50 26.18 -31.46 -29.62
CA PRO A 50 26.96 -31.03 -28.46
C PRO A 50 26.10 -30.26 -27.44
N GLN A 51 26.38 -30.48 -26.16
CA GLN A 51 25.59 -29.87 -25.08
C GLN A 51 25.92 -28.38 -24.91
N ILE A 52 24.95 -27.51 -25.21
CA ILE A 52 25.05 -26.08 -24.95
C ILE A 52 24.39 -25.78 -23.61
N ALA A 53 25.20 -25.45 -22.59
CA ALA A 53 24.73 -25.15 -21.24
C ALA A 53 24.25 -23.68 -21.07
N GLN A 54 24.67 -22.80 -21.96
CA GLN A 54 24.41 -21.36 -21.86
C GLN A 54 22.92 -21.05 -21.97
N GLY A 55 22.39 -20.22 -21.07
CA GLY A 55 20.99 -19.79 -21.09
C GLY A 55 19.95 -20.82 -20.63
N ARG A 56 20.33 -22.06 -20.30
CA ARG A 56 19.36 -23.10 -19.85
C ARG A 56 18.61 -22.72 -18.56
N ARG A 57 19.21 -21.88 -17.70
CA ARG A 57 18.58 -21.34 -16.48
C ARG A 57 17.84 -20.01 -16.70
N ALA A 58 17.94 -19.41 -17.89
CA ALA A 58 17.23 -18.18 -18.20
C ALA A 58 15.73 -18.48 -18.32
N LEU A 59 14.97 -17.92 -17.39
CA LEU A 59 13.53 -17.90 -17.44
C LEU A 59 13.15 -16.60 -18.13
N GLU A 60 12.63 -16.68 -19.36
CA GLU A 60 12.08 -15.52 -20.09
C GLU A 60 10.79 -14.97 -19.45
N ILE A 61 10.48 -15.43 -18.23
CA ILE A 61 9.28 -15.12 -17.48
C ILE A 61 9.71 -14.40 -16.21
N TRP A 62 9.10 -13.24 -15.97
CA TRP A 62 9.33 -12.50 -14.74
C TRP A 62 8.66 -13.22 -13.58
N ARG A 63 9.41 -13.60 -12.55
CA ARG A 63 8.85 -14.22 -11.35
C ARG A 63 8.51 -13.13 -10.35
N THR A 64 7.24 -12.78 -10.25
CA THR A 64 6.74 -11.91 -9.18
C THR A 64 6.58 -12.71 -7.89
N ARG A 65 7.23 -12.25 -6.81
CA ARG A 65 7.03 -12.76 -5.45
C ARG A 65 5.99 -11.92 -4.73
N HIS A 66 5.35 -12.48 -3.70
CA HIS A 66 4.38 -11.73 -2.89
C HIS A 66 4.96 -10.42 -2.31
N LYS A 67 6.24 -10.41 -1.94
CA LYS A 67 6.96 -9.23 -1.43
C LYS A 67 7.02 -8.08 -2.45
N ASP A 68 7.03 -8.38 -3.75
CA ASP A 68 7.12 -7.37 -4.81
C ASP A 68 5.83 -6.53 -4.89
N TYR A 69 4.68 -7.14 -4.56
CA TYR A 69 3.41 -6.43 -4.45
C TYR A 69 3.40 -5.43 -3.28
N THR A 70 3.97 -5.80 -2.13
CA THR A 70 4.06 -4.90 -0.98
C THR A 70 4.96 -3.70 -1.26
N GLU A 71 6.10 -3.90 -1.93
CA GLU A 71 6.99 -2.81 -2.33
C GLU A 71 6.34 -1.91 -3.39
N LYS A 72 5.68 -2.48 -4.41
CA LYS A 72 4.94 -1.71 -5.43
C LYS A 72 3.86 -0.81 -4.81
N LYS A 73 3.16 -1.30 -3.76
CA LYS A 73 2.17 -0.51 -3.01
C LYS A 73 2.80 0.66 -2.24
N LYS A 74 3.99 0.47 -1.64
CA LYS A 74 4.75 1.54 -0.95
C LYS A 74 5.22 2.60 -1.96
N THR A 75 5.77 2.18 -3.09
CA THR A 75 6.27 3.07 -4.15
C THR A 75 5.14 3.90 -4.76
N ARG A 76 3.97 3.29 -5.04
CA ARG A 76 2.78 4.01 -5.52
C ARG A 76 2.29 5.07 -4.52
N ARG A 77 2.34 4.79 -3.21
CA ARG A 77 2.02 5.77 -2.16
C ARG A 77 3.02 6.93 -2.12
N LYS A 78 4.32 6.66 -2.28
CA LYS A 78 5.36 7.70 -2.36
C LYS A 78 5.20 8.58 -3.61
N ALA A 79 4.93 7.99 -4.77
CA ALA A 79 4.68 8.74 -6.01
C ALA A 79 3.46 9.67 -5.91
N ARG A 80 2.35 9.20 -5.32
CA ARG A 80 1.16 10.04 -5.06
C ARG A 80 1.45 11.20 -4.11
N ARG A 81 2.36 11.04 -3.14
CA ARG A 81 2.77 12.13 -2.24
C ARG A 81 3.58 13.19 -2.99
N ARG A 82 4.48 12.78 -3.89
CA ARG A 82 5.28 13.69 -4.72
C ARG A 82 4.40 14.50 -5.68
N GLN A 83 3.47 13.84 -6.39
CA GLN A 83 2.52 14.53 -7.29
C GLN A 83 1.62 15.56 -6.59
N LYS A 84 1.29 15.37 -5.30
CA LYS A 84 0.55 16.38 -4.53
C LYS A 84 1.41 17.61 -4.24
N HIS A 85 2.68 17.39 -3.91
CA HIS A 85 3.63 18.46 -3.63
C HIS A 85 3.98 19.26 -4.89
N ASP A 86 4.05 18.61 -6.05
CA ASP A 86 4.36 19.27 -7.32
C ASP A 86 3.18 20.11 -7.85
N LYS A 87 1.92 19.69 -7.59
CA LYS A 87 0.72 20.48 -7.93
C LYS A 87 0.54 21.74 -7.08
N GLU A 88 1.07 21.76 -5.86
CA GLU A 88 1.07 22.94 -4.98
C GLU A 88 2.08 24.02 -5.42
N ILE A 89 3.08 23.68 -6.24
CA ILE A 89 4.16 24.60 -6.63
C ILE A 89 3.82 25.41 -7.91
N SER A 90 2.77 25.07 -8.66
CA SER A 90 2.45 25.71 -9.96
C SER A 90 1.37 26.80 -9.93
N GLN A 91 1.05 27.40 -8.77
CA GLN A 91 0.18 28.60 -8.71
C GLN A 91 0.99 29.84 -8.30
N PRO A 92 0.87 31.00 -8.99
CA PRO A 92 1.47 32.25 -8.53
C PRO A 92 0.67 32.86 -7.36
N GLU A 93 1.41 33.44 -6.41
CA GLU A 93 1.00 33.99 -5.12
C GLU A 93 -0.21 34.95 -5.11
N LEU A 94 -1.07 34.78 -4.10
CA LEU A 94 -1.52 35.93 -3.28
C LEU A 94 -1.84 35.50 -1.84
N GLN A 95 -0.91 35.86 -0.95
CA GLN A 95 -1.05 36.22 0.47
C GLN A 95 -1.58 35.20 1.52
N ALA A 96 -0.71 35.02 2.52
CA ALA A 96 -0.97 34.76 3.94
C ALA A 96 -1.90 33.57 4.28
N ASP A 97 -1.30 32.40 4.51
CA ASP A 97 -1.05 32.00 5.90
C ASP A 97 -0.11 30.80 5.91
N THR A 98 0.79 30.80 6.89
CA THR A 98 1.77 29.74 7.09
C THR A 98 1.01 28.44 7.35
N GLN A 99 0.95 27.53 6.37
CA GLN A 99 0.48 26.17 6.57
C GLN A 99 1.42 25.47 7.55
N GLU A 100 1.13 25.59 8.85
CA GLU A 100 1.72 24.73 9.84
C GLU A 100 1.31 23.29 9.52
N SER A 101 2.30 22.52 9.07
CA SER A 101 2.33 21.06 9.17
C SER A 101 1.57 20.61 10.39
N LYS A 102 0.69 19.61 10.27
CA LYS A 102 -0.15 19.01 11.32
C LYS A 102 0.68 18.56 12.54
N LYS A 103 1.15 19.51 13.34
CA LYS A 103 1.74 19.28 14.65
C LYS A 103 0.56 18.86 15.51
N ARG A 104 0.66 17.67 16.09
CA ARG A 104 -0.30 17.23 17.11
C ARG A 104 -0.34 18.33 18.16
N ARG A 105 -1.50 18.93 18.39
CA ARG A 105 -1.70 19.92 19.45
C ARG A 105 -1.17 19.31 20.74
N LYS A 106 -0.28 20.04 21.43
CA LYS A 106 0.13 19.67 22.79
C LYS A 106 -1.09 19.88 23.69
N ILE A 107 -1.46 18.84 24.42
CA ILE A 107 -2.54 18.92 25.42
C ILE A 107 -2.09 19.95 26.47
N LEU A 108 -2.93 20.94 26.77
CA LEU A 108 -2.60 21.95 27.76
C LEU A 108 -2.64 21.35 29.18
N PRO A 109 -1.88 21.89 30.15
CA PRO A 109 -1.81 21.33 31.51
C PRO A 109 -3.18 21.23 32.20
N HIS A 110 -4.07 22.20 31.99
CA HIS A 110 -5.43 22.18 32.56
C HIS A 110 -6.31 21.10 31.92
N GLU A 111 -6.15 20.82 30.62
CA GLU A 111 -6.88 19.76 29.93
C GLU A 111 -6.49 18.39 30.48
N VAL A 112 -5.21 18.19 30.81
CA VAL A 112 -4.73 16.95 31.46
C VAL A 112 -5.38 16.75 32.83
N GLN A 113 -5.53 17.81 33.63
CA GLN A 113 -6.17 17.73 34.94
C GLN A 113 -7.66 17.38 34.86
N ILE A 114 -8.35 17.86 33.83
CA ILE A 114 -9.76 17.50 33.59
C ILE A 114 -9.84 16.04 33.15
N LEU A 115 -8.99 15.63 32.22
CA LEU A 115 -8.96 14.26 31.69
C LEU A 115 -8.51 13.22 32.72
N SER A 116 -7.65 13.57 33.68
CA SER A 116 -7.19 12.64 34.71
C SER A 116 -8.32 12.09 35.60
N ARG A 117 -9.45 12.80 35.71
CA ARG A 117 -10.65 12.29 36.39
C ARG A 117 -11.22 11.01 35.74
N LEU A 118 -10.91 10.76 34.47
CA LEU A 118 -11.34 9.55 33.76
C LEU A 118 -10.52 8.32 34.14
N LEU A 119 -9.34 8.50 34.75
CA LEU A 119 -8.47 7.38 35.12
C LEU A 119 -9.05 6.55 36.27
N ASP A 120 -10.00 7.09 37.03
CA ASP A 120 -10.71 6.33 38.07
C ASP A 120 -11.60 5.21 37.50
N TYR A 121 -11.92 5.28 36.21
CA TYR A 121 -12.71 4.29 35.50
C TYR A 121 -11.81 3.35 34.70
N ASN A 122 -11.50 2.17 35.22
CA ASN A 122 -10.62 1.19 34.55
C ASN A 122 -11.28 0.40 33.41
N ASN A 123 -12.58 0.12 33.52
CA ASN A 123 -13.25 -0.78 32.58
C ASN A 123 -14.04 -0.05 31.49
N LYS A 124 -14.78 1.01 31.87
CA LYS A 124 -15.64 1.76 30.95
C LYS A 124 -15.94 3.14 31.51
N ILE A 125 -15.76 4.17 30.69
CA ILE A 125 -16.19 5.54 31.01
C ILE A 125 -17.73 5.63 30.90
N PRO A 126 -18.45 6.07 31.95
CA PRO A 126 -19.88 6.33 31.86
C PRO A 126 -20.23 7.43 30.85
N THR A 127 -21.37 7.31 30.15
CA THR A 127 -21.79 8.28 29.12
C THR A 127 -21.93 9.71 29.66
N HIS A 128 -22.48 9.87 30.87
CA HIS A 128 -22.66 11.19 31.50
C HIS A 128 -21.31 11.89 31.79
N MET A 129 -20.25 11.13 32.09
CA MET A 129 -18.92 11.69 32.33
C MET A 129 -18.30 12.26 31.06
N TYR A 130 -18.62 11.71 29.88
CA TYR A 130 -18.19 12.32 28.62
C TYR A 130 -18.77 13.70 28.42
N ASP A 131 -20.07 13.84 28.68
CA ASP A 131 -20.77 15.10 28.42
C ASP A 131 -20.28 16.20 29.39
N GLU A 132 -20.03 15.86 30.66
CA GLU A 132 -19.44 16.76 31.65
C GLU A 132 -18.02 17.22 31.27
N ILE A 133 -17.17 16.29 30.83
CA ILE A 133 -15.78 16.60 30.46
C ILE A 133 -15.71 17.39 29.16
N LEU A 134 -16.57 17.09 28.19
CA LEU A 134 -16.65 17.87 26.95
C LEU A 134 -17.11 19.31 27.21
N GLN A 135 -18.01 19.50 28.17
CA GLN A 135 -18.44 20.84 28.59
C GLN A 135 -17.27 21.64 29.21
N GLN A 136 -16.35 20.98 29.91
CA GLN A 136 -15.16 21.62 30.52
C GLN A 136 -13.99 21.83 29.55
N LEU A 137 -13.83 20.96 28.55
CA LEU A 137 -12.73 20.98 27.58
C LEU A 137 -12.99 21.86 26.34
N GLY A 138 -14.23 22.30 26.14
CA GLY A 138 -14.64 23.14 25.02
C GLY A 138 -14.78 22.39 23.69
N THR A 139 -15.01 23.16 22.61
CA THR A 139 -15.40 22.65 21.27
C THR A 139 -14.28 21.90 20.53
N GLU A 140 -13.05 21.98 21.02
CA GLU A 140 -11.86 21.37 20.40
C GLU A 140 -11.69 19.87 20.75
N TRP A 141 -12.44 19.38 21.74
CA TRP A 141 -12.43 17.98 22.14
C TRP A 141 -13.66 17.26 21.62
N ASP A 142 -13.45 16.09 21.01
CA ASP A 142 -14.52 15.19 20.59
C ASP A 142 -14.48 13.90 21.43
N LYS A 143 -15.62 13.18 21.50
CA LYS A 143 -15.72 11.91 22.24
C LYS A 143 -14.61 10.92 21.84
N LYS A 144 -14.18 10.95 20.58
CA LYS A 144 -13.11 10.08 20.05
C LYS A 144 -11.73 10.44 20.60
N ARG A 145 -11.36 11.73 20.69
CA ARG A 145 -10.10 12.16 21.31
C ARG A 145 -10.06 11.84 22.79
N VAL A 146 -11.15 12.07 23.52
CA VAL A 146 -11.24 11.75 24.95
C VAL A 146 -11.05 10.25 25.18
N TYR A 147 -11.77 9.40 24.43
CA TYR A 147 -11.59 7.94 24.52
C TYR A 147 -10.18 7.49 24.11
N GLY A 148 -9.64 8.06 23.03
CA GLY A 148 -8.28 7.73 22.57
C GLY A 148 -7.20 8.09 23.60
N TRP A 149 -7.35 9.21 24.30
CA TRP A 149 -6.47 9.60 25.39
C TRP A 149 -6.59 8.65 26.58
N TRP A 150 -7.81 8.37 27.04
CA TRP A 150 -8.05 7.47 28.17
C TRP A 150 -7.50 6.06 27.90
N ASN A 151 -7.79 5.50 26.72
CA ASN A 151 -7.29 4.17 26.34
C ASN A 151 -5.76 4.14 26.24
N TYR A 152 -5.12 5.21 25.78
CA TYR A 152 -3.66 5.31 25.78
C TYR A 152 -3.09 5.31 27.21
N CYS A 153 -3.73 6.03 28.14
CA CYS A 153 -3.29 6.08 29.53
C CYS A 153 -3.52 4.76 30.28
N VAL A 154 -4.68 4.12 30.12
CA VAL A 154 -4.98 2.81 30.72
C VAL A 154 -3.99 1.74 30.23
N ASN A 155 -3.69 1.68 28.93
CA ASN A 155 -2.72 0.72 28.39
C ASN A 155 -1.26 1.04 28.74
N LYS A 156 -0.96 2.24 29.22
CA LYS A 156 0.39 2.62 29.66
C LYS A 156 0.63 2.36 31.15
N ASN A 157 -0.44 2.30 31.93
CA ASN A 157 -0.40 2.07 33.38
C ASN A 157 -0.67 0.60 33.78
N ASN A 158 -1.07 -0.25 32.84
CA ASN A 158 -1.08 -1.72 32.96
C ASN A 158 0.26 -2.30 32.52
#